data_AF-A0A7S4DPM7-F1
#
_entry.id   AF-A0A7S4DPM7-F1
#
_cell.length_a   1.000
_cell.length_b   1.000
_cell.length_c   1.000
_cell.angle_alpha   90.00
_cell.angle_beta   90.00
_cell.angle_gamma   90.00
#
_symmetry.space_group_name_H-M   'P 1'
#
loop_
_entity.id
_entity.type
_entity.pdbx_description
1 polymer ?
#
loop_
_entity_poly.entity_id
_entity_poly.type
_entity_poly.pdbx_seq_one_letter_code
_entity_poly.pdbx_strand_id
1 'polypeptide(L)'
;VFLFVFCLFAFFLFFLAKQDPEDSVFYHCYETRDRSLVMDRSSRIEGIGRPRVEPSFSPEVIDRMHQVPDAASLAAMRHLRDILGSTGPVPGASTGTNLYGCIKLIDEMRREGRGGCSIVSLICDDGRRLLMTCS
;
A
#
# COMPACT_ATOMS: atom_id res chain seq x y z
N VAL A 1 11.12 4.14 -2.27
CA VAL A 1 10.28 4.12 -1.06
C VAL A 1 9.46 2.84 -1.13
N PHE A 2 9.71 1.88 -0.24
CA PHE A 2 8.89 0.66 -0.15
C PHE A 2 7.77 0.94 0.86
N LEU A 3 6.51 0.82 0.43
CA LEU A 3 5.35 0.98 1.30
C LEU A 3 5.12 -0.32 2.08
N PHE A 4 4.93 -0.22 3.39
CA PHE A 4 4.60 -1.33 4.28
C PHE A 4 3.49 -0.93 5.26
N VAL A 5 2.58 -1.86 5.53
CA VAL A 5 1.59 -1.79 6.61
C VAL A 5 2.00 -2.81 7.68
N PHE A 6 2.14 -2.35 8.92
CA PHE A 6 2.49 -3.18 10.06
C PHE A 6 1.24 -3.47 10.89
N CYS A 7 0.87 -4.73 11.05
CA CYS A 7 -0.18 -5.13 11.99
C CYS A 7 0.48 -5.72 13.25
N LEU A 8 0.24 -5.08 14.39
CA LEU A 8 0.65 -5.58 15.70
C LEU A 8 -0.52 -6.34 16.34
N PHE A 9 -0.40 -7.66 16.45
CA PHE A 9 -1.27 -8.44 17.33
C PHE A 9 -0.80 -8.27 18.77
N ALA A 10 -1.69 -7.86 19.67
CA ALA A 10 -1.39 -7.85 21.09
C ALA A 10 -1.11 -9.31 21.54
N PHE A 11 0.08 -9.53 22.10
CA PHE A 11 0.75 -10.82 22.41
C PHE A 11 1.50 -11.50 21.24
N PHE A 12 2.71 -10.98 20.99
CA PHE A 12 3.92 -11.64 20.46
C PHE A 12 4.05 -12.07 18.98
N LEU A 13 3.07 -11.89 18.10
CA LEU A 13 3.26 -12.07 16.65
C LEU A 13 3.06 -10.75 15.88
N PHE A 14 4.11 -10.25 15.25
CA PHE A 14 4.00 -9.17 14.26
C PHE A 14 3.55 -9.78 12.93
N PHE A 15 2.59 -9.14 12.26
CA PHE A 15 2.12 -9.53 10.93
C PHE A 15 2.38 -8.38 9.96
N LEU A 16 3.14 -8.64 8.89
CA LEU A 16 3.57 -7.66 7.92
C LEU A 16 2.78 -7.80 6.62
N ALA A 17 1.93 -6.81 6.36
CA ALA A 17 1.13 -6.75 5.15
C ALA A 17 1.73 -5.72 4.19
N LYS A 18 1.97 -6.11 2.94
CA LYS A 18 2.40 -5.18 1.88
C LYS A 18 1.25 -4.87 0.93
N GLN A 19 1.05 -3.60 0.64
CA GLN A 19 0.08 -3.12 -0.34
C GLN A 19 0.84 -2.76 -1.61
N ASP A 20 0.49 -3.41 -2.72
CA ASP A 20 1.14 -3.22 -4.01
C ASP A 20 0.10 -2.74 -5.01
N PRO A 21 0.34 -1.65 -5.76
CA PRO A 21 -0.63 -1.21 -6.73
C PRO A 21 -0.73 -2.21 -7.89
N GLU A 22 -1.81 -2.11 -8.68
CA GLU A 22 -1.91 -2.81 -9.96
C GLU A 22 -0.78 -2.36 -10.92
N ASP A 23 -0.49 -3.17 -11.93
CA ASP A 23 0.65 -2.96 -12.83
C ASP A 23 2.02 -2.87 -12.12
N SER A 24 2.16 -3.60 -11.01
CA SER A 24 3.41 -3.81 -10.28
C SER A 24 3.86 -5.26 -10.35
N VAL A 25 5.15 -5.49 -10.61
CA VAL A 25 5.69 -6.86 -10.63
C VAL A 25 5.82 -7.48 -9.24
N PHE A 26 5.80 -6.68 -8.17
CA PHE A 26 6.14 -7.18 -6.85
C PHE A 26 5.10 -8.17 -6.32
N TYR A 27 3.81 -7.95 -6.62
CA TYR A 27 2.74 -8.90 -6.31
C TYR A 27 2.99 -10.26 -7.00
N HIS A 28 3.28 -10.24 -8.29
CA HIS A 28 3.57 -11.47 -9.04
C HIS A 28 4.86 -12.16 -8.54
N CYS A 29 5.89 -11.40 -8.22
CA CYS A 29 7.12 -11.95 -7.63
C CYS A 29 6.86 -12.54 -6.22
N TYR A 30 5.97 -11.95 -5.43
CA TYR A 30 5.57 -12.51 -4.13
C TYR A 30 4.87 -13.86 -4.27
N GLU A 31 3.95 -13.99 -5.23
CA GLU A 31 3.19 -15.22 -5.50
C GLU A 31 4.08 -16.32 -6.11
N THR A 32 4.90 -15.97 -7.11
CA THR A 32 5.66 -16.96 -7.90
C THR A 32 7.08 -17.19 -7.43
N ARG A 33 7.63 -16.29 -6.60
CA ARG A 33 9.05 -16.20 -6.23
C ARG A 33 10.00 -15.99 -7.42
N ASP A 34 9.47 -15.69 -8.60
CA ASP A 34 10.27 -15.38 -9.78
C ASP A 34 10.77 -13.93 -9.74
N ARG A 35 12.10 -13.76 -9.71
CA ARG A 35 12.77 -12.46 -9.69
C ARG A 35 13.13 -11.96 -11.09
N SER A 36 12.92 -12.77 -12.12
CA SER A 36 13.16 -12.42 -13.52
C SER A 36 11.99 -11.66 -14.17
N LEU A 37 10.85 -11.55 -13.46
CA LEU A 37 9.65 -10.90 -13.95
C LEU A 37 9.89 -9.43 -14.33
N VAL A 38 9.38 -9.09 -15.50
CA VAL A 38 9.33 -7.74 -16.05
C VAL A 38 7.94 -7.52 -16.64
N MET A 39 7.36 -6.34 -16.38
CA MET A 39 6.11 -5.90 -16.99
C MET A 39 6.38 -4.73 -17.94
N ASP A 40 5.58 -4.65 -19.00
CA ASP A 40 5.69 -3.59 -20.00
C ASP A 40 5.17 -2.22 -19.49
N ARG A 41 4.50 -2.22 -18.35
CA ARG A 41 3.85 -1.06 -17.73
C ARG A 41 4.17 -0.99 -16.25
N SER A 42 4.11 0.22 -15.72
CA SER A 42 4.19 0.51 -14.29
C SER A 42 2.86 1.08 -13.80
N SER A 43 2.57 0.92 -12.52
CA SER A 43 1.45 1.60 -11.86
C SER A 43 1.47 3.11 -12.13
N ARG A 44 0.28 3.72 -12.10
CA ARG A 44 0.09 5.17 -12.20
C ARG A 44 0.32 5.87 -10.86
N ILE A 45 0.54 5.12 -9.77
CA ILE A 45 0.77 5.65 -8.43
C ILE A 45 2.23 6.05 -8.26
N GLU A 46 2.48 7.36 -8.12
CA GLU A 46 3.84 7.90 -7.97
C GLU A 46 4.59 7.23 -6.81
N GLY A 47 5.83 6.79 -7.09
CA GLY A 47 6.76 6.28 -6.09
C GLY A 47 6.70 4.77 -5.85
N ILE A 48 5.65 4.08 -6.31
CA ILE A 48 5.43 2.63 -6.18
C ILE A 48 5.01 1.98 -7.50
N GLY A 49 4.81 0.66 -7.50
CA GLY A 49 4.38 -0.11 -8.67
C GLY A 49 5.44 -0.24 -9.75
N ARG A 50 6.55 -0.89 -9.42
CA ARG A 50 7.71 -1.00 -10.31
C ARG A 50 7.46 -2.06 -11.40
N PRO A 51 7.95 -1.83 -12.63
CA PRO A 51 7.83 -2.79 -13.74
C PRO A 51 8.89 -3.90 -13.71
N ARG A 52 9.82 -3.89 -12.73
CA ARG A 52 10.87 -4.90 -12.57
C ARG A 52 11.16 -5.15 -11.09
N VAL A 53 11.53 -6.39 -10.77
CA VAL A 53 11.85 -6.81 -9.40
C VAL A 53 13.19 -6.22 -9.00
N GLU A 54 13.16 -5.30 -8.04
CA GLU A 54 14.33 -4.70 -7.43
C GLU A 54 15.10 -5.72 -6.57
N PRO A 55 16.45 -5.71 -6.56
CA PRO A 55 17.25 -6.60 -5.72
C PRO A 55 16.91 -6.55 -4.24
N SER A 56 16.50 -5.37 -3.75
CA SER A 56 16.11 -5.10 -2.36
C SER A 56 14.71 -5.62 -2.00
N PHE A 57 13.95 -6.18 -2.94
CA PHE A 57 12.65 -6.76 -2.63
C PHE A 57 12.80 -8.13 -1.95
N SER A 58 12.38 -8.22 -0.69
CA SER A 58 12.39 -9.45 0.10
C SER A 58 10.96 -9.95 0.29
N PRO A 59 10.42 -10.83 -0.57
CA PRO A 59 9.07 -11.38 -0.40
C PRO A 59 8.97 -12.34 0.79
N GLU A 60 10.10 -12.82 1.32
CA GLU A 60 10.17 -13.78 2.45
C GLU A 60 9.73 -13.17 3.79
N VAL A 61 9.86 -11.85 3.95
CA VAL A 61 9.52 -11.14 5.20
C VAL A 61 8.09 -10.59 5.21
N ILE A 62 7.34 -10.85 4.14
CA ILE A 62 5.97 -10.35 3.95
C ILE A 62 5.03 -11.52 4.23
N ASP A 63 4.24 -11.41 5.29
CA ASP A 63 3.26 -12.45 5.64
C ASP A 63 2.10 -12.47 4.64
N ARG A 64 1.68 -11.29 4.16
CA ARG A 64 0.61 -11.15 3.17
C ARG A 64 0.85 -9.96 2.26
N MET A 65 0.57 -10.15 0.98
CA MET A 65 0.58 -9.08 0.00
C MET A 65 -0.82 -8.91 -0.58
N HIS A 66 -1.28 -7.67 -0.75
CA HIS A 66 -2.51 -7.39 -1.46
C HIS A 66 -2.21 -6.49 -2.66
N GLN A 67 -2.78 -6.87 -3.80
CA GLN A 67 -2.84 -5.99 -4.95
C GLN A 67 -3.98 -4.98 -4.75
N VAL A 68 -3.70 -3.71 -5.03
CA VAL A 68 -4.60 -2.58 -4.86
C VAL A 68 -4.82 -1.89 -6.21
N PRO A 69 -6.06 -1.80 -6.71
CA PRO A 69 -6.33 -1.06 -7.93
C PRO A 69 -5.97 0.43 -7.79
N ASP A 70 -5.42 1.05 -8.84
CA ASP A 70 -4.99 2.45 -8.79
C ASP A 70 -6.18 3.38 -8.49
N ALA A 71 -7.35 3.04 -9.03
CA ALA A 71 -8.60 3.75 -8.76
C ALA A 71 -8.98 3.71 -7.27
N ALA A 72 -8.77 2.57 -6.60
CA ALA A 72 -9.02 2.43 -5.17
C ALA A 72 -8.04 3.27 -4.33
N SER A 73 -6.76 3.28 -4.72
CA SER A 73 -5.74 4.13 -4.12
C SER A 73 -6.09 5.61 -4.20
N LEU A 74 -6.53 6.09 -5.37
CA LEU A 74 -6.93 7.49 -5.56
C LEU A 74 -8.21 7.83 -4.78
N ALA A 75 -9.18 6.93 -4.74
CA ALA A 75 -10.40 7.12 -3.95
C ALA A 75 -10.08 7.22 -2.45
N ALA A 76 -9.25 6.32 -1.93
CA ALA A 76 -8.82 6.33 -0.52
C ALA A 76 -8.00 7.58 -0.18
N MET A 77 -7.11 8.03 -1.08
CA MET A 77 -6.37 9.29 -0.93
C MET A 77 -7.32 10.50 -0.83
N ARG A 78 -8.32 10.58 -1.71
CA ARG A 78 -9.32 11.67 -1.68
C ARG A 78 -10.12 11.66 -0.39
N HIS A 79 -10.59 10.48 0.02
CA HIS A 79 -11.29 10.31 1.28
C HIS A 79 -10.45 10.73 2.49
N LEU A 80 -9.16 10.37 2.52
CA LEU A 80 -8.25 10.80 3.58
C LEU A 80 -8.07 12.31 3.59
N ARG A 81 -7.95 12.95 2.43
CA ARG A 81 -7.88 14.40 2.32
C ARG A 81 -9.13 15.07 2.88
N ASP A 82 -10.31 14.52 2.62
CA ASP A 82 -11.57 15.07 3.13
C ASP A 82 -11.64 14.97 4.66
N ILE A 83 -11.09 13.90 5.26
CA ILE A 83 -10.97 13.73 6.71
C ILE A 83 -9.95 14.71 7.33
N LEU A 84 -8.80 14.88 6.68
CA LEU A 84 -7.74 15.77 7.16
C LEU A 84 -8.09 17.25 7.03
N GLY A 85 -9.03 17.58 6.14
CA GLY A 85 -9.51 18.93 5.88
C GLY A 85 -8.48 19.81 5.15
N SER A 86 -8.90 21.02 4.79
CA SER A 86 -8.12 21.95 3.95
C SER A 86 -6.83 22.47 4.61
N THR A 87 -6.68 22.29 5.92
CA THR A 87 -5.50 22.71 6.70
C THR A 87 -4.56 21.55 7.01
N GLY A 88 -4.96 20.31 6.71
CA GLY A 88 -4.16 19.11 6.91
C GLY A 88 -3.12 18.91 5.81
N PRO A 89 -2.18 17.97 6.00
CA PRO A 89 -1.24 17.59 4.95
C PRO A 89 -1.98 16.97 3.75
N VAL A 90 -1.52 17.27 2.54
CA VAL A 90 -2.08 16.68 1.32
C VAL A 90 -1.51 15.26 1.17
N PRO A 91 -2.32 14.19 1.25
CA PRO A 91 -1.82 12.84 1.08
C PRO A 91 -1.52 12.54 -0.40
N GLY A 92 -0.43 11.80 -0.67
CA GLY A 92 -0.17 11.22 -1.98
C GLY A 92 -0.99 9.95 -2.26
N ALA A 93 -1.05 9.53 -3.52
CA ALA A 93 -1.80 8.34 -3.92
C ALA A 93 -1.22 7.03 -3.36
N SER A 94 0.08 7.01 -3.07
CA SER A 94 0.78 5.96 -2.32
C SER A 94 0.24 5.81 -0.89
N THR A 95 -0.04 6.94 -0.22
CA THR A 95 -0.71 6.95 1.08
C THR A 95 -2.13 6.40 0.96
N GLY A 96 -2.85 6.74 -0.11
CA GLY A 96 -4.16 6.14 -0.41
C GLY A 96 -4.09 4.62 -0.61
N THR A 97 -3.05 4.12 -1.28
CA THR A 97 -2.81 2.68 -1.47
C THR A 97 -2.68 1.96 -0.12
N ASN A 98 -1.88 2.53 0.79
CA ASN A 98 -1.73 1.99 2.14
C ASN A 98 -3.04 2.06 2.94
N LEU A 99 -3.74 3.19 2.91
CA LEU A 99 -5.00 3.35 3.65
C LEU A 99 -6.05 2.34 3.19
N TYR A 100 -6.20 2.13 1.89
CA TYR A 100 -7.11 1.14 1.34
C TYR A 100 -6.78 -0.26 1.87
N GLY A 101 -5.51 -0.63 1.85
CA GLY A 101 -5.03 -1.90 2.40
C GLY A 101 -5.31 -2.07 3.89
N CYS A 102 -5.10 -1.01 4.69
CA CYS A 102 -5.44 -1.02 6.11
C CYS A 102 -6.93 -1.25 6.36
N ILE A 103 -7.79 -0.53 5.64
CA ILE A 103 -9.25 -0.67 5.76
C ILE A 103 -9.67 -2.10 5.40
N LYS A 104 -9.10 -2.66 4.32
CA LYS A 104 -9.35 -4.04 3.91
C LYS A 104 -8.92 -5.05 4.97
N LEU A 105 -7.73 -4.88 5.55
CA LEU A 105 -7.23 -5.74 6.63
C LEU A 105 -8.13 -5.64 7.88
N ILE A 106 -8.59 -4.44 8.24
CA ILE A 106 -9.53 -4.23 9.34
C ILE A 106 -10.85 -4.96 9.08
N ASP A 107 -11.39 -4.88 7.87
CA ASP A 107 -12.63 -5.57 7.49
C ASP A 107 -12.47 -7.09 7.58
N GLU A 108 -11.38 -7.63 7.03
CA GLU A 108 -11.04 -9.06 7.11
C GLU A 108 -10.94 -9.50 8.58
N MET A 109 -10.19 -8.79 9.41
CA MET A 109 -10.03 -9.09 10.83
C MET A 109 -11.36 -9.04 11.59
N ARG A 110 -12.21 -8.05 11.30
CA ARG A 110 -13.55 -7.96 11.91
C ARG A 110 -14.42 -9.14 11.53
N ARG A 111 -14.41 -9.55 10.25
CA ARG A 111 -15.16 -10.71 9.75
C ARG A 111 -14.66 -12.03 10.37
N GLU A 112 -13.37 -12.13 10.64
CA GLU A 112 -12.75 -13.27 11.33
C GLU A 112 -12.94 -13.24 12.87
N GLY A 113 -13.59 -12.20 13.43
CA GLY A 113 -13.75 -12.05 14.88
C GLY A 113 -12.45 -11.70 15.62
N ARG A 114 -11.42 -11.22 14.89
CA ARG A 114 -10.09 -10.89 15.42
C ARG A 114 -10.04 -9.42 15.85
N GLY A 115 -10.57 -9.15 17.05
CA GLY A 115 -10.51 -7.83 17.69
C GLY A 115 -9.25 -7.59 18.53
N GLY A 116 -9.12 -6.38 19.10
CA GLY A 116 -8.08 -6.06 20.09
C GLY A 116 -6.66 -5.86 19.54
N CYS A 117 -6.50 -5.82 18.21
CA CYS A 117 -5.22 -5.68 17.54
C CYS A 117 -4.99 -4.23 17.10
N SER A 118 -3.73 -3.81 17.03
CA SER A 118 -3.35 -2.48 16.55
C SER A 118 -2.78 -2.57 15.15
N ILE A 119 -3.24 -1.72 14.24
CA ILE A 119 -2.69 -1.61 12.90
C ILE A 119 -1.96 -0.27 12.80
N VAL A 120 -0.73 -0.33 12.31
CA VAL A 120 0.16 0.81 12.10
C VAL A 120 0.50 0.86 10.62
N SER A 121 0.35 2.03 10.01
CA SER A 121 0.70 2.23 8.61
C SER A 121 1.66 3.40 8.47
N LEU A 122 2.54 3.31 7.49
CA LEU A 122 3.37 4.45 7.08
C LEU A 122 2.57 5.33 6.13
N ILE A 123 2.57 6.63 6.41
CA ILE A 123 2.13 7.68 5.49
C ILE A 123 3.40 8.23 4.84
N CYS A 124 3.54 8.07 3.53
CA CYS A 124 4.73 8.50 2.81
C CYS A 124 4.48 9.84 2.13
N ASP A 125 5.13 10.88 2.67
CA ASP A 125 5.37 12.25 2.20
C ASP A 125 4.29 13.06 1.45
N ASP A 126 4.49 14.37 1.50
CA ASP A 126 3.68 15.49 1.01
C ASP A 126 3.25 15.37 -0.46
N GLY A 127 1.94 15.24 -0.69
CA GLY A 127 1.31 15.18 -2.01
C GLY A 127 1.36 16.47 -2.84
N ARG A 128 2.11 17.52 -2.45
CA ARG A 128 2.26 18.78 -3.20
C ARG A 128 2.79 18.60 -4.62
N ARG A 129 3.44 17.47 -4.96
CA ARG A 129 3.91 17.17 -6.33
C ARG A 129 2.77 16.93 -7.34
N LEU A 130 1.59 16.50 -6.89
CA LEU A 130 0.45 16.20 -7.78
C LEU A 130 -0.30 17.45 -8.27
N LEU A 131 -0.05 18.63 -7.69
CA LEU A 131 -0.67 19.88 -8.14
C LEU A 131 -0.13 20.40 -9.49
N MET A 132 0.91 19.77 -10.05
CA MET A 132 1.57 20.22 -11.29
C MET A 132 1.29 19.36 -12.54
N THR A 133 0.46 18.32 -12.44
CA THR A 133 0.19 17.40 -13.58
C THR A 133 -1.25 17.41 -14.08
N CYS A 134 -2.12 18.24 -13.49
CA CYS A 134 -3.45 18.52 -14.02
C CYS A 134 -3.60 20.03 -14.25
N SER A 135 -3.03 20.50 -15.35
CA SER A 135 -3.33 21.80 -15.98
C SER A 135 -4.02 21.54 -17.31
#